data_AF-A0A354Z0Z2-F1
#
_entry.id   AF-A0A354Z0Z2-F1
#
_cell.length_a   1.000
_cell.length_b   1.000
_cell.length_c   1.000
_cell.angle_alpha   90.00
_cell.angle_beta   90.00
_cell.angle_gamma   90.00
#
_symmetry.space_group_name_H-M   'P 1'
#
loop_
_entity.id
_entity.type
_entity.pdbx_description
1 polymer ?
#
loop_
_entity_poly.entity_id
_entity_poly.type
_entity_poly.pdbx_seq_one_letter_code
_entity_poly.pdbx_strand_id
1 'polypeptide(L)'
;MTCLLYLSALIIIGILLAIVGYIVYKGLAMINLDFIMQAPRRAGKEGGISSTIVGTLYLTVLSLAIAAPLGVGTAIHLEEYAQKESYFAYLVTLTAETLAAIPSIIY
;
A
#
# COMPACT_ATOMS: atom_id res chain seq x y z
N MET A 1 17.22 13.53 29.98
CA MET A 1 16.34 12.52 29.36
C MET A 1 16.11 12.80 27.88
N THR A 2 15.75 14.03 27.48
CA THR A 2 15.55 14.41 26.08
C THR A 2 16.78 14.21 25.18
N CYS A 3 17.98 14.54 25.65
CA CYS A 3 19.23 14.32 24.87
C CYS A 3 19.47 12.84 24.53
N LEU A 4 19.09 11.92 25.44
CA LEU A 4 19.23 10.47 25.24
C LEU A 4 18.22 9.95 24.19
N LEU A 5 17.01 10.54 24.15
CA LEU A 5 15.99 10.23 23.13
C LEU A 5 16.41 10.73 21.74
N TYR A 6 17.00 11.93 21.64
CA TYR A 6 17.50 12.43 20.36
C TYR A 6 18.69 11.60 19.84
N LEU A 7 19.59 11.17 20.73
CA LEU A 7 20.71 10.30 20.35
C LEU A 7 20.23 8.94 19.83
N SER A 8 19.27 8.31 20.52
CA SER A 8 18.73 7.01 20.08
C SER A 8 17.97 7.13 18.75
N ALA A 9 17.18 8.20 18.56
CA ALA A 9 16.51 8.49 17.30
C ALA A 9 17.52 8.70 16.15
N LEU A 10 18.61 9.45 16.39
CA LEU A 10 19.67 9.67 15.42
C LEU A 10 20.33 8.35 14.99
N ILE A 11 20.60 7.46 15.95
CA ILE A 11 21.19 6.14 15.67
C ILE A 11 20.27 5.30 14.80
N ILE A 12 18.97 5.23 15.12
CA ILE A 12 17.99 4.45 14.35
C ILE A 12 17.90 5.00 12.91
N ILE A 13 17.78 6.32 12.76
CA ILE A 13 17.72 6.97 11.44
C ILE A 13 19.02 6.72 10.67
N GLY A 14 20.18 6.81 11.34
CA GLY A 14 21.49 6.54 10.73
C GLY A 14 21.60 5.10 10.21
N ILE A 15 21.14 4.11 11.00
CA ILE A 15 21.11 2.70 10.58
C ILE A 15 20.16 2.50 9.40
N LEU A 16 18.96 3.08 9.44
CA LEU A 16 17.99 3.00 8.36
C LEU A 16 18.58 3.56 7.05
N LEU A 17 19.19 4.75 7.11
CA LEU A 17 19.83 5.37 5.96
C LEU A 17 21.00 4.55 5.42
N ALA A 18 21.79 3.92 6.31
CA ALA A 18 22.88 3.04 5.90
C ALA A 18 22.37 1.79 5.15
N ILE A 19 21.31 1.14 5.65
CA ILE A 19 20.69 -0.03 5.00
C ILE A 19 20.13 0.35 3.64
N VAL A 20 19.33 1.42 3.58
CA VAL A 20 18.72 1.90 2.34
C VAL A 20 19.80 2.30 1.34
N GLY A 21 20.81 3.06 1.77
CA GLY A 21 21.95 3.48 0.93
C GLY A 21 22.73 2.30 0.37
N TYR A 22 22.99 1.27 1.18
CA TYR A 22 23.66 0.05 0.75
C TYR A 22 22.85 -0.72 -0.31
N ILE A 23 21.53 -0.86 -0.10
CA ILE A 23 20.63 -1.52 -1.06
C ILE A 23 20.58 -0.76 -2.37
N VAL A 24 20.45 0.57 -2.33
CA VAL A 24 20.41 1.41 -3.54
C VAL A 24 21.72 1.32 -4.31
N TYR A 25 22.87 1.47 -3.64
CA TYR A 25 24.18 1.43 -4.29
C TYR A 25 24.43 0.09 -5.02
N LYS A 26 24.12 -1.04 -4.37
CA LYS A 26 24.27 -2.37 -5.01
C LYS A 26 23.15 -2.70 -6.00
N GLY A 27 21.94 -2.21 -5.73
CA GLY A 27 20.76 -2.50 -6.53
C GLY A 27 20.74 -1.77 -7.87
N LEU A 28 21.15 -0.50 -7.90
CA LEU A 28 21.13 0.31 -9.12
C LEU A 28 21.96 -0.30 -10.26
N ALA A 29 23.12 -0.91 -9.94
CA ALA A 29 23.97 -1.57 -10.93
C ALA A 29 23.31 -2.80 -11.60
N MET A 30 22.27 -3.36 -10.97
CA MET A 30 21.55 -4.54 -11.45
C MET A 30 20.26 -4.21 -12.21
N ILE A 31 19.85 -2.94 -12.24
CA ILE A 31 18.61 -2.52 -12.94
C ILE A 31 18.89 -2.48 -14.44
N ASN A 32 18.39 -3.49 -15.14
CA ASN A 32 18.36 -3.57 -16.59
C ASN A 32 17.01 -4.10 -17.06
N LEU A 33 16.77 -4.04 -18.37
CA LEU A 33 15.48 -4.46 -18.95
C LEU A 33 15.22 -5.96 -18.71
N ASP A 34 16.28 -6.77 -18.70
CA ASP A 34 16.21 -8.20 -18.38
C ASP A 34 15.73 -8.44 -16.94
N PHE A 35 16.20 -7.66 -15.96
CA PHE A 35 15.76 -7.74 -14.58
C PHE A 35 14.28 -7.36 -14.42
N ILE A 36 13.76 -6.46 -15.24
CA ILE A 36 12.35 -6.07 -15.19
C ILE A 36 11.46 -7.15 -15.82
N MET A 37 11.89 -7.73 -16.95
CA MET A 37 11.07 -8.64 -17.76
C MET A 37 11.18 -10.12 -17.35
N GLN A 38 12.29 -10.54 -16.75
CA GLN A 38 12.48 -11.93 -16.34
C GLN A 38 11.71 -12.26 -15.05
N ALA A 39 11.23 -13.50 -14.97
CA ALA A 39 10.62 -14.02 -13.75
C ALA A 39 11.69 -14.29 -12.67
N PRO A 40 11.33 -14.17 -11.38
CA PRO A 40 12.21 -14.54 -10.28
C PRO A 40 12.49 -16.04 -10.30
N ARG A 41 13.74 -16.42 -10.00
CA ARG A 41 14.23 -17.80 -9.92
C ARG A 41 14.95 -18.01 -8.60
N ARG A 42 15.15 -19.28 -8.22
CA ARG A 42 15.85 -19.69 -6.98
C ARG A 42 15.37 -18.92 -5.74
N ALA A 43 14.05 -18.89 -5.52
CA ALA A 43 13.40 -18.17 -4.42
C ALA A 43 13.74 -16.66 -4.38
N GLY A 44 13.86 -16.02 -5.53
CA GLY A 44 14.13 -14.58 -5.65
C GLY A 44 15.60 -14.19 -5.47
N LYS A 45 16.52 -15.17 -5.40
CA LYS A 45 17.97 -14.89 -5.36
C LYS A 45 18.53 -14.54 -6.74
N GLU A 46 17.83 -14.93 -7.80
CA GLU A 46 18.24 -14.73 -9.20
C GLU A 46 17.02 -14.43 -10.08
N GLY A 47 17.25 -13.97 -11.31
CA GLY A 47 16.18 -13.58 -12.23
C GLY A 47 15.72 -12.14 -12.00
N GLY A 48 14.47 -11.86 -12.36
CA GLY A 48 13.90 -10.52 -12.34
C GLY A 48 12.66 -10.37 -11.46
N ILE A 49 11.95 -9.26 -11.62
CA ILE A 49 10.79 -8.87 -10.80
C ILE A 49 9.46 -8.88 -11.56
N SER A 50 9.42 -9.43 -12.78
CA SER A 50 8.23 -9.35 -13.65
C SER A 50 6.99 -9.95 -13.01
N SER A 51 7.12 -11.09 -12.32
CA SER A 51 6.01 -11.76 -11.63
C SER A 51 5.42 -10.88 -10.52
N THR A 52 6.24 -10.10 -9.82
CA THR A 52 5.77 -9.20 -8.76
C THR A 52 5.03 -8.02 -9.37
N ILE A 53 5.55 -7.43 -10.45
CA ILE A 53 4.90 -6.32 -11.16
C ILE A 53 3.55 -6.75 -11.73
N VAL A 54 3.50 -7.90 -12.42
CA VAL A 54 2.25 -8.42 -12.97
C VAL A 54 1.28 -8.77 -11.84
N GLY A 55 1.76 -9.36 -10.75
CA GLY A 55 0.95 -9.68 -9.59
C GLY A 55 0.32 -8.44 -8.94
N THR A 56 1.09 -7.36 -8.74
CA THR A 56 0.56 -6.12 -8.16
C THR A 56 -0.41 -5.43 -9.10
N LEU A 57 -0.13 -5.39 -10.40
CA LEU A 57 -1.05 -4.83 -11.40
C LEU A 57 -2.35 -5.62 -11.45
N TYR A 58 -2.27 -6.95 -11.53
CA TYR A 58 -3.44 -7.82 -11.56
C TYR A 58 -4.30 -7.63 -10.31
N LEU A 59 -3.68 -7.68 -9.12
CA LEU A 59 -4.38 -7.47 -7.85
C LEU A 59 -5.03 -6.08 -7.79
N THR A 60 -4.32 -5.04 -8.19
CA THR A 60 -4.82 -3.66 -8.15
C THR A 60 -5.99 -3.48 -9.11
N VAL A 61 -5.87 -3.93 -10.35
CA VAL A 61 -6.92 -3.80 -11.37
C VAL A 61 -8.16 -4.59 -10.97
N LEU A 62 -8.00 -5.82 -10.51
CA LEU A 62 -9.12 -6.64 -10.07
C LEU A 62 -9.82 -6.03 -8.84
N SER A 63 -9.03 -5.54 -7.88
CA SER A 63 -9.57 -4.87 -6.69
C SER A 63 -10.35 -3.62 -7.08
N LEU A 64 -9.83 -2.79 -7.97
CA LEU A 64 -10.52 -1.59 -8.46
C LEU A 64 -11.78 -1.95 -9.24
N ALA A 65 -11.72 -2.95 -10.11
CA ALA A 65 -12.86 -3.38 -10.92
C ALA A 65 -14.06 -3.80 -10.08
N ILE A 66 -13.83 -4.30 -8.86
CA ILE A 66 -14.88 -4.71 -7.93
C ILE A 66 -15.23 -3.58 -6.95
N ALA A 67 -14.22 -2.99 -6.29
CA ALA A 67 -14.41 -2.02 -5.23
C ALA A 67 -14.93 -0.67 -5.74
N ALA A 68 -14.47 -0.21 -6.91
CA ALA A 68 -14.88 1.08 -7.46
C ALA A 68 -16.38 1.14 -7.80
N PRO A 69 -16.98 0.20 -8.58
CA PRO A 69 -18.41 0.27 -8.87
C PRO A 69 -19.27 0.10 -7.62
N LEU A 70 -18.86 -0.75 -6.66
CA LEU A 70 -19.58 -0.90 -5.40
C LEU A 70 -19.50 0.35 -4.53
N GLY A 71 -18.31 0.95 -4.40
CA GLY A 71 -18.10 2.17 -3.62
C GLY A 71 -18.85 3.36 -4.20
N VAL A 72 -18.72 3.58 -5.51
CA VAL A 72 -19.43 4.66 -6.23
C VAL A 72 -20.94 4.44 -6.19
N GLY A 73 -21.42 3.22 -6.43
CA GLY A 73 -22.85 2.90 -6.37
C GLY A 73 -23.43 3.11 -4.97
N THR A 74 -22.68 2.75 -3.92
CA THR A 74 -23.07 2.99 -2.53
C THR A 74 -23.12 4.48 -2.23
N ALA A 75 -22.13 5.27 -2.67
CA ALA A 75 -22.11 6.71 -2.48
C ALA A 75 -23.29 7.40 -3.16
N ILE A 76 -23.60 7.05 -4.42
CA ILE A 76 -24.76 7.59 -5.14
C ILE A 76 -26.07 7.23 -4.43
N HIS A 77 -26.22 5.99 -3.94
CA HIS A 77 -27.43 5.59 -3.23
C HIS A 77 -27.62 6.38 -1.92
N LEU A 78 -26.54 6.58 -1.16
CA LEU A 78 -26.60 7.29 0.11
C LEU A 78 -26.87 8.79 -0.07
N GLU A 79 -26.36 9.42 -1.13
CA GLU A 79 -26.55 10.86 -1.34
C GLU A 79 -27.92 11.17 -1.98
N GLU A 80 -28.32 10.41 -3.00
CA GLU A 80 -29.47 10.80 -3.84
C GLU A 80 -30.76 10.09 -3.45
N TYR A 81 -30.68 8.91 -2.85
CA TYR A 81 -31.84 8.04 -2.63
C TYR A 81 -32.12 7.74 -1.16
N ALA A 82 -31.13 7.90 -0.26
CA ALA A 82 -31.35 7.62 1.14
C ALA A 82 -32.25 8.67 1.80
N GLN A 83 -33.21 8.20 2.59
CA GLN A 83 -34.04 9.07 3.42
C GLN A 83 -33.20 9.68 4.53
N LYS A 84 -33.40 10.97 4.82
CA LYS A 84 -32.64 11.73 5.85
C LYS A 84 -32.68 11.10 7.25
N GLU A 85 -33.71 10.31 7.57
CA GLU A 85 -33.86 9.64 8.88
C GLU A 85 -33.55 8.13 8.82
N SER A 86 -32.96 7.62 7.73
CA SER A 86 -32.63 6.21 7.60
C SER A 86 -31.48 5.81 8.52
N TYR A 87 -31.80 5.04 9.56
CA TYR A 87 -30.80 4.48 10.47
C TYR A 87 -29.79 3.56 9.76
N PHE A 88 -30.23 2.84 8.72
CA PHE A 88 -29.35 1.99 7.93
C PHE A 88 -28.31 2.82 7.14
N ALA A 89 -28.74 3.92 6.51
CA ALA A 89 -27.83 4.81 5.79
C ALA A 89 -26.78 5.42 6.75
N TYR A 90 -27.22 5.84 7.94
CA TYR A 90 -26.32 6.33 8.98
C TYR A 90 -25.25 5.30 9.39
N LEU A 91 -25.65 4.04 9.62
CA LEU A 91 -24.71 2.97 9.96
C LEU A 91 -23.70 2.71 8.84
N VAL A 92 -24.15 2.64 7.58
CA VAL A 92 -23.25 2.42 6.44
C VAL A 92 -22.22 3.54 6.34
N THR A 93 -22.64 4.80 6.42
CA THR A 93 -21.72 5.95 6.40
C THR A 93 -20.72 5.91 7.55
N LEU A 94 -21.18 5.64 8.78
CA LEU A 94 -20.30 5.54 9.95
C LEU A 94 -19.25 4.43 9.78
N THR A 95 -19.66 3.26 9.26
CA THR A 95 -18.71 2.17 9.01
C THR A 95 -17.71 2.52 7.92
N ALA A 96 -18.15 3.14 6.82
CA ALA A 96 -17.26 3.58 5.75
C ALA A 96 -16.23 4.61 6.24
N GLU A 97 -16.65 5.60 7.02
CA GLU A 97 -15.76 6.62 7.59
C GLU A 97 -14.74 6.00 8.57
N THR A 98 -15.19 5.08 9.42
CA THR A 98 -14.29 4.40 10.37
C THR A 98 -13.28 3.49 9.67
N LEU A 99 -13.71 2.75 8.63
CA LEU A 99 -12.81 1.96 7.78
C LEU A 99 -11.77 2.84 7.07
N ALA A 100 -12.18 4.00 6.57
CA ALA A 100 -11.27 4.94 5.88
C ALA A 100 -10.28 5.62 6.84
N ALA A 101 -10.63 5.78 8.12
CA ALA A 101 -9.79 6.44 9.12
C ALA A 101 -8.71 5.54 9.73
N ILE A 102 -8.82 4.21 9.61
CA ILE A 102 -7.83 3.27 10.17
C ILE A 102 -6.51 3.38 9.40
N PRO A 103 -5.38 3.67 10.08
CA PRO A 103 -4.07 3.69 9.43
C PRO A 103 -3.71 2.33 8.83
N SER A 104 -3.13 2.34 7.63
CA SER A 104 -2.75 1.11 6.91
C SER A 104 -1.74 0.23 7.64
N ILE A 105 -0.98 0.77 8.62
CA ILE A 105 -0.07 -0.03 9.44
C ILE A 105 -0.80 -1.03 10.36
N ILE A 106 -2.11 -0.83 10.57
CA ILE A 106 -2.96 -1.70 11.39
C ILE A 106 -3.70 -2.74 10.52
N TYR A 107 -3.89 -2.47 9.22
CA TYR A 107 -4.69 -3.26 8.28
C TYR A 107 -3.87 -4.40 7.65
#